data_AF-A0A854BZB2-F1
#
_entry.id   AF-A0A854BZB2-F1
#
_cell.length_a   1.000
_cell.length_b   1.000
_cell.length_c   1.000
_cell.angle_alpha   90.00
_cell.angle_beta   90.00
_cell.angle_gamma   90.00
#
_symmetry.space_group_name_H-M   'P 1'
#
loop_
_entity.id
_entity.type
_entity.pdbx_description
1 polymer ?
#
loop_
_entity_poly.entity_id
_entity_poly.type
_entity_poly.pdbx_seq_one_letter_code
_entity_poly.pdbx_strand_id
1 'polypeptide(L)'
;MIIKWLVYIGHYPNLPNGWVVTPMQTLCSLTDGERQSEIERVNLDVKYLRGERETKTLTAGRYTPANTLLILVDGENSGEVFRTPIEGYQGSTFKLLSINDNMNTDYVLQVINLHRKTLRENKVGSAIPHLNKKLFKAIEVPIPPYKEQQRIVNAINRAFQQLDIITGSL
;
A
#
# COMPACT_ATOMS: atom_id res chain seq x y z
N MET A 1 19.12 -7.03 4.83
CA MET A 1 19.98 -6.07 5.57
C MET A 1 19.63 -4.61 5.30
N ILE A 2 19.23 -4.21 4.08
CA ILE A 2 18.86 -2.81 3.72
C ILE A 2 17.53 -2.35 4.37
N ILE A 3 16.56 -3.25 4.52
CA ILE A 3 15.20 -2.89 5.01
C ILE A 3 15.15 -2.68 6.55
N LYS A 4 16.12 -3.23 7.30
CA LYS A 4 16.26 -3.00 8.75
C LYS A 4 16.69 -1.56 9.08
N TRP A 5 17.23 -0.81 8.12
CA TRP A 5 17.66 0.58 8.30
C TRP A 5 16.51 1.57 8.48
N LEU A 6 15.31 1.24 8.01
CA LEU A 6 14.16 2.16 8.02
C LEU A 6 13.30 2.06 9.30
N VAL A 7 13.41 0.98 10.08
CA VAL A 7 12.49 0.70 11.21
C VAL A 7 13.06 1.10 12.58
N TYR A 8 14.37 1.33 12.70
CA TYR A 8 15.00 1.68 13.98
C TYR A 8 15.47 3.14 13.99
N ILE A 9 14.51 4.06 14.09
CA ILE A 9 14.78 5.50 14.35
C ILE A 9 15.42 5.71 15.74
N GLY A 10 15.36 4.71 16.64
CA GLY A 10 15.96 4.79 17.98
C GLY A 10 17.48 4.53 18.10
N HIS A 11 18.18 4.14 17.02
CA HIS A 11 19.62 3.76 17.09
C HIS A 11 20.56 4.62 16.24
N TYR A 12 20.05 5.55 15.44
CA TYR A 12 20.88 6.47 14.66
C TYR A 12 20.59 7.91 15.08
N PRO A 13 21.50 8.58 15.81
CA PRO A 13 21.24 9.93 16.31
C PRO A 13 21.07 10.97 15.20
N ASN A 14 21.52 10.68 13.96
CA ASN A 14 21.42 11.59 12.82
C ASN A 14 21.05 10.84 11.52
N LEU A 15 20.09 11.39 10.76
CA LEU A 15 19.78 10.95 9.41
C LEU A 15 20.88 11.38 8.42
N PRO A 16 21.04 10.69 7.28
CA PRO A 16 21.93 11.16 6.22
C PRO A 16 21.50 12.54 5.71
N ASN A 17 22.46 13.32 5.18
CA ASN A 17 22.19 14.65 4.66
C ASN A 17 21.06 14.64 3.61
N GLY A 18 20.10 15.56 3.78
CA GLY A 18 18.95 15.73 2.88
C GLY A 18 17.77 14.81 3.16
N TRP A 19 17.87 13.92 4.15
CA TRP A 19 16.74 13.12 4.61
C TRP A 19 15.91 13.90 5.63
N VAL A 20 14.59 13.72 5.57
CA VAL A 20 13.64 14.34 6.51
C VAL A 20 12.70 13.30 7.08
N VAL A 21 12.33 13.39 8.35
CA VAL A 21 11.24 12.56 8.90
C VAL A 21 9.93 13.31 8.70
N THR A 22 8.94 12.63 8.15
CA THR A 22 7.59 13.18 8.00
C THR A 22 6.54 12.10 8.28
N PRO A 23 5.37 12.44 8.83
CA PRO A 23 4.32 11.46 9.04
C PRO A 23 3.72 10.99 7.71
N MET A 24 3.33 9.72 7.63
CA MET A 24 2.76 9.06 6.45
C MET A 24 1.60 9.84 5.80
N GLN A 25 0.79 10.55 6.60
CA GLN A 25 -0.31 11.39 6.09
C GLN A 25 0.12 12.51 5.14
N THR A 26 1.39 12.91 5.14
CA THR A 26 1.95 13.89 4.19
C THR A 26 2.32 13.26 2.85
N LEU A 27 2.54 11.94 2.84
CA LEU A 27 2.99 11.17 1.68
C LEU A 27 1.82 10.59 0.90
N CYS A 28 0.75 10.22 1.58
CA CYS A 28 -0.41 9.60 0.97
C CYS A 28 -1.70 9.85 1.75
N SER A 29 -2.83 9.64 1.08
CA SER A 29 -4.17 9.78 1.65
C SER A 29 -5.04 8.57 1.32
N LEU A 30 -5.99 8.29 2.21
CA LEU A 30 -6.95 7.19 2.07
C LEU A 30 -8.35 7.75 1.91
N THR A 31 -8.96 7.54 0.75
CA THR A 31 -10.29 8.04 0.42
C THR A 31 -11.19 6.91 -0.07
N ASP A 32 -12.42 7.26 -0.42
CA ASP A 32 -13.37 6.37 -1.04
C ASP A 32 -13.69 6.85 -2.45
N GLY A 33 -14.00 5.92 -3.35
CA GLY A 33 -14.56 6.25 -4.65
C GLY A 33 -15.90 6.97 -4.56
N GLU A 34 -16.21 7.74 -5.60
CA GLU A 34 -17.48 8.44 -5.74
C GLU A 34 -18.62 7.44 -5.90
N ARG A 35 -19.77 7.71 -5.28
CA ARG A 35 -20.93 6.81 -5.40
C ARG A 35 -21.55 6.98 -6.79
N GLN A 36 -21.74 5.87 -7.49
CA GLN A 36 -22.51 5.78 -8.72
C GLN A 36 -23.58 4.68 -8.56
N SER A 37 -24.67 4.84 -9.30
CA SER A 37 -25.80 3.90 -9.35
C SER A 37 -26.28 3.77 -10.78
N GLU A 38 -27.05 2.71 -11.05
CA GLU A 38 -27.67 2.43 -12.36
C GLU A 38 -26.66 2.11 -13.48
N ILE A 39 -25.39 1.88 -13.15
CA ILE A 39 -24.36 1.47 -14.10
C ILE A 39 -23.75 0.15 -13.62
N GLU A 40 -23.83 -0.89 -14.46
CA GLU A 40 -23.24 -2.19 -14.18
C GLU A 40 -21.71 -2.14 -14.29
N ARG A 41 -21.01 -2.58 -13.24
CA ARG A 41 -19.54 -2.67 -13.18
C ARG A 41 -19.08 -3.85 -12.35
N VAL A 42 -17.86 -4.30 -12.61
CA VAL A 42 -17.20 -5.33 -11.81
C VAL A 42 -16.96 -4.85 -10.37
N ASN A 43 -17.21 -5.72 -9.40
CA ASN A 43 -16.82 -5.52 -8.01
C ASN A 43 -15.34 -5.87 -7.82
N LEU A 44 -14.51 -4.86 -7.57
CA LEU A 44 -13.08 -4.97 -7.33
C LEU A 44 -12.82 -5.35 -5.86
N ASP A 45 -13.28 -6.54 -5.44
CA ASP A 45 -12.98 -7.11 -4.13
C ASP A 45 -11.65 -7.90 -4.13
N VAL A 46 -11.24 -8.35 -2.94
CA VAL A 46 -9.97 -9.07 -2.75
C VAL A 46 -9.89 -10.33 -3.61
N LYS A 47 -11.00 -11.06 -3.76
CA LYS A 47 -11.02 -12.31 -4.52
C LYS A 47 -10.83 -12.02 -6.01
N TYR A 48 -11.51 -11.00 -6.53
CA TYR A 48 -11.32 -10.56 -7.91
C TYR A 48 -9.86 -10.13 -8.16
N LEU A 49 -9.31 -9.27 -7.30
CA LEU A 49 -7.95 -8.73 -7.47
C LEU A 49 -6.83 -9.78 -7.27
N ARG A 50 -7.15 -10.93 -6.68
CA ARG A 50 -6.25 -12.09 -6.58
C ARG A 50 -6.49 -13.16 -7.65
N GLY A 51 -7.53 -13.00 -8.49
CA GLY A 51 -7.91 -14.00 -9.48
C GLY A 51 -8.53 -15.27 -8.88
N GLU A 52 -9.06 -15.21 -7.66
CA GLU A 52 -9.56 -16.36 -6.89
C GLU A 52 -11.05 -16.69 -7.15
N ARG A 53 -11.78 -15.89 -7.95
CA ARG A 53 -13.22 -16.09 -8.18
C ARG A 53 -13.69 -15.56 -9.54
N GLU A 54 -14.78 -16.14 -10.04
CA GLU A 54 -15.63 -15.57 -11.10
C GLU A 54 -16.04 -14.11 -10.81
N THR A 55 -16.07 -13.30 -11.87
CA THR A 55 -16.41 -11.88 -11.87
C THR A 55 -17.81 -11.64 -11.30
N LYS A 56 -17.89 -10.91 -10.18
CA LYS A 56 -19.16 -10.38 -9.66
C LYS A 56 -19.38 -8.97 -10.18
N THR A 57 -20.53 -8.69 -10.77
CA THR A 57 -20.96 -7.33 -11.13
C THR A 57 -21.89 -6.75 -10.07
N LEU A 58 -21.95 -5.42 -10.00
CA LEU A 58 -22.89 -4.63 -9.21
C LEU A 58 -23.44 -3.52 -10.09
N THR A 59 -24.64 -3.02 -9.78
CA THR A 59 -25.26 -1.88 -10.47
C THR A 59 -25.10 -0.57 -9.71
N ALA A 60 -24.54 -0.60 -8.50
CA ALA A 60 -24.23 0.56 -7.69
C ALA A 60 -23.04 0.28 -6.78
N GLY A 61 -22.24 1.31 -6.52
CA GLY A 61 -21.05 1.20 -5.69
C GLY A 61 -20.21 2.47 -5.69
N ARG A 62 -19.02 2.38 -5.09
CA ARG A 62 -18.02 3.44 -5.11
C ARG A 62 -17.10 3.24 -6.31
N TYR A 63 -17.20 4.11 -7.30
CA TYR A 63 -16.46 4.01 -8.55
C TYR A 63 -14.95 4.18 -8.34
N THR A 64 -14.19 3.35 -9.04
CA THR A 64 -12.73 3.37 -9.06
C THR A 64 -12.26 3.22 -10.50
N PRO A 65 -11.46 4.16 -11.03
CA PRO A 65 -10.84 4.03 -12.34
C PRO A 65 -9.85 2.85 -12.42
N ALA A 66 -9.54 2.41 -13.64
CA ALA A 66 -8.40 1.54 -13.88
C ALA A 66 -7.09 2.20 -13.42
N ASN A 67 -6.06 1.39 -13.16
CA ASN A 67 -4.73 1.82 -12.74
C ASN A 67 -4.68 2.60 -11.41
N THR A 68 -5.71 2.45 -10.57
CA THR A 68 -5.77 3.10 -9.25
C THR A 68 -5.23 2.17 -8.17
N LEU A 69 -4.59 2.74 -7.14
CA LEU A 69 -4.14 1.96 -5.99
C LEU A 69 -5.27 1.79 -4.96
N LEU A 70 -5.50 0.56 -4.55
CA LEU A 70 -6.42 0.18 -3.48
C LEU A 70 -5.64 -0.45 -2.32
N ILE A 71 -5.85 0.02 -1.10
CA ILE A 71 -5.26 -0.58 0.10
C ILE A 71 -6.31 -1.30 0.93
N LEU A 72 -6.01 -2.52 1.36
CA LEU A 72 -6.86 -3.25 2.29
C LEU A 72 -6.83 -2.56 3.65
N VAL A 73 -8.00 -2.15 4.11
CA VAL A 73 -8.18 -1.56 5.45
C VAL A 73 -8.95 -2.47 6.40
N ASP A 74 -9.44 -3.59 5.89
CA ASP A 74 -10.20 -4.58 6.64
C ASP A 74 -9.78 -5.99 6.21
N GLY A 75 -9.61 -6.88 7.18
CA GLY A 75 -9.20 -8.26 7.00
C GLY A 75 -7.75 -8.53 7.38
N GLU A 76 -7.39 -9.81 7.45
CA GLU A 76 -6.08 -10.32 7.92
C GLU A 76 -4.87 -9.78 7.15
N ASN A 77 -5.11 -9.32 5.93
CA ASN A 77 -4.12 -8.76 5.02
C ASN A 77 -4.16 -7.22 4.97
N SER A 78 -4.72 -6.57 6.00
CA SER A 78 -4.71 -5.10 6.13
C SER A 78 -3.32 -4.51 5.86
N GLY A 79 -3.27 -3.44 5.06
CA GLY A 79 -2.04 -2.82 4.57
C GLY A 79 -1.52 -3.37 3.23
N GLU A 80 -2.12 -4.43 2.69
CA GLU A 80 -1.85 -4.89 1.32
C GLU A 80 -2.38 -3.89 0.29
N VAL A 81 -1.61 -3.64 -0.76
CA VAL A 81 -1.96 -2.69 -1.82
C VAL A 81 -2.09 -3.43 -3.15
N PHE A 82 -3.12 -3.11 -3.90
CA PHE A 82 -3.41 -3.62 -5.24
C PHE A 82 -3.50 -2.46 -6.22
N ARG A 83 -3.18 -2.74 -7.49
CA ARG A 83 -3.45 -1.83 -8.60
C ARG A 83 -4.63 -2.37 -9.39
N THR A 84 -5.65 -1.54 -9.63
CA THR A 84 -6.85 -1.98 -10.35
C THR A 84 -6.51 -2.22 -11.82
N PRO A 85 -6.82 -3.40 -12.40
CA PRO A 85 -6.54 -3.68 -13.80
C PRO A 85 -7.56 -3.03 -14.74
N ILE A 86 -8.78 -2.81 -14.24
CA ILE A 86 -9.90 -2.23 -14.96
C ILE A 86 -10.62 -1.23 -14.05
N GLU A 87 -11.52 -0.43 -14.63
CA GLU A 87 -12.46 0.33 -13.81
C GLU A 87 -13.53 -0.57 -13.21
N GLY A 88 -14.08 -0.17 -12.07
CA GLY A 88 -15.08 -0.95 -11.36
C GLY A 88 -15.54 -0.30 -10.07
N TYR A 89 -16.26 -1.07 -9.26
CA TYR A 89 -16.66 -0.65 -7.92
C TYR A 89 -15.67 -1.14 -6.87
N GLN A 90 -15.20 -0.23 -6.02
CA GLN A 90 -14.35 -0.51 -4.85
C GLN A 90 -15.02 -1.53 -3.93
N GLY A 91 -14.35 -2.65 -3.66
CA GLY A 91 -14.78 -3.58 -2.62
C GLY A 91 -14.84 -2.93 -1.24
N SER A 92 -15.76 -3.36 -0.38
CA SER A 92 -16.05 -2.71 0.92
C SER A 92 -14.86 -2.68 1.89
N THR A 93 -13.91 -3.60 1.74
CA THR A 93 -12.70 -3.73 2.58
C THR A 93 -11.56 -2.81 2.14
N PHE A 94 -11.72 -2.08 1.04
CA PHE A 94 -10.68 -1.23 0.46
C PHE A 94 -10.86 0.26 0.76
N LYS A 95 -9.77 1.00 0.61
CA LYS A 95 -9.75 2.44 0.36
C LYS A 95 -8.90 2.75 -0.87
N LEU A 96 -9.22 3.84 -1.56
CA LEU A 96 -8.33 4.42 -2.56
C LEU A 96 -7.10 4.97 -1.83
N LEU A 97 -5.91 4.62 -2.34
CA LEU A 97 -4.63 5.12 -1.88
C LEU A 97 -4.10 6.13 -2.90
N SER A 98 -4.09 7.40 -2.54
CA SER A 98 -3.49 8.46 -3.37
C SER A 98 -2.14 8.85 -2.79
N ILE A 99 -1.08 8.74 -3.58
CA ILE A 99 0.28 9.12 -3.20
C ILE A 99 0.55 10.54 -3.72
N ASN A 100 1.26 11.34 -2.94
CA ASN A 100 1.66 12.70 -3.29
C ASN A 100 2.54 12.70 -4.54
N ASP A 101 2.25 13.57 -5.51
CA ASP A 101 2.96 13.62 -6.80
C ASP A 101 4.46 13.95 -6.68
N ASN A 102 4.88 14.55 -5.55
CA ASN A 102 6.30 14.81 -5.27
C ASN A 102 7.06 13.58 -4.75
N MET A 103 6.37 12.45 -4.57
CA MET A 103 6.93 11.21 -4.05
C MET A 103 7.09 10.17 -5.15
N ASN A 104 8.13 9.36 -5.03
CA ASN A 104 8.23 8.16 -5.84
C ASN A 104 7.19 7.13 -5.34
N THR A 105 6.22 6.78 -6.18
CA THR A 105 5.13 5.84 -5.84
C THR A 105 5.66 4.52 -5.29
N ASP A 106 6.61 3.89 -5.97
CA ASP A 106 7.14 2.59 -5.56
C ASP A 106 7.87 2.68 -4.22
N TYR A 107 8.57 3.78 -3.97
CA TYR A 107 9.20 4.01 -2.67
C TYR A 107 8.16 4.04 -1.54
N VAL A 108 7.06 4.80 -1.71
CA VAL A 108 5.98 4.85 -0.70
C VAL A 108 5.32 3.48 -0.52
N LEU A 109 5.13 2.72 -1.60
CA LEU A 109 4.63 1.34 -1.53
C LEU A 109 5.58 0.43 -0.74
N GLN A 110 6.90 0.56 -0.92
CA GLN A 110 7.89 -0.19 -0.12
C GLN A 110 7.84 0.19 1.36
N VAL A 111 7.65 1.48 1.68
CA VAL A 111 7.44 1.93 3.06
C VAL A 111 6.17 1.32 3.65
N ILE A 112 5.04 1.37 2.94
CA ILE A 112 3.79 0.74 3.42
C ILE A 112 4.01 -0.76 3.65
N ASN A 113 4.69 -1.44 2.72
CA ASN A 113 5.01 -2.86 2.82
C ASN A 113 5.86 -3.18 4.06
N LEU A 114 6.85 -2.34 4.36
CA LEU A 114 7.70 -2.45 5.54
C LEU A 114 6.89 -2.40 6.85
N HIS A 115 5.86 -1.56 6.90
CA HIS A 115 5.00 -1.42 8.08
C HIS A 115 3.81 -2.39 8.10
N ARG A 116 3.64 -3.30 7.11
CA ARG A 116 2.50 -4.24 7.07
C ARG A 116 2.36 -5.07 8.33
N LYS A 117 3.48 -5.50 8.95
CA LYS A 117 3.43 -6.25 10.21
C LYS A 117 2.77 -5.42 11.30
N THR A 118 3.26 -4.19 11.52
CA THR A 118 2.67 -3.24 12.46
C THR A 118 1.21 -2.94 12.14
N LEU A 119 0.86 -2.76 10.86
CA LEU A 119 -0.52 -2.50 10.45
C LEU A 119 -1.47 -3.66 10.74
N ARG A 120 -1.00 -4.91 10.61
CA ARG A 120 -1.77 -6.14 10.90
C ARG A 120 -1.88 -6.47 12.39
N GLU A 121 -0.86 -6.12 13.17
CA GLU A 121 -0.74 -6.53 14.58
C GLU A 121 -1.50 -5.62 15.56
N ASN A 122 -2.15 -4.55 15.09
CA ASN A 122 -3.08 -3.74 15.91
C ASN A 122 -4.44 -4.42 16.12
N LYS A 123 -4.43 -5.67 16.58
CA LYS A 123 -5.65 -6.39 16.94
C LYS A 123 -6.06 -5.98 18.36
N VAL A 124 -7.34 -5.68 18.56
CA VAL A 124 -7.94 -5.61 19.91
C VAL A 124 -8.56 -6.98 20.17
N GLY A 125 -7.85 -7.84 20.92
CA GLY A 125 -8.29 -9.21 21.21
C GLY A 125 -8.36 -10.10 19.96
N SER A 126 -9.41 -10.93 19.86
CA SER A 126 -9.65 -11.86 18.74
C SER A 126 -10.35 -11.22 17.53
N ALA A 127 -10.52 -9.90 17.51
CA ALA A 127 -11.19 -9.20 16.43
C ALA A 127 -10.40 -9.27 15.11
N ILE A 128 -11.13 -9.28 13.99
CA ILE A 128 -10.55 -9.17 12.64
C ILE A 128 -9.75 -7.86 12.59
N PRO A 129 -8.50 -7.88 12.12
CA PRO A 129 -7.68 -6.67 12.07
C PRO A 129 -8.29 -5.67 11.10
N HIS A 130 -8.54 -4.48 11.61
CA HIS A 130 -8.84 -3.30 10.80
C HIS A 130 -7.63 -2.37 10.83
N LEU A 131 -7.26 -1.83 9.68
CA LEU A 131 -6.20 -0.84 9.59
C LEU A 131 -6.58 0.38 10.44
N ASN A 132 -5.82 0.58 11.52
CA ASN A 132 -5.97 1.75 12.36
C ASN A 132 -5.48 2.99 11.58
N LYS A 133 -6.43 3.76 11.03
CA LYS A 133 -6.12 4.94 10.22
C LYS A 133 -5.32 6.01 10.99
N LYS A 134 -5.56 6.15 12.30
CA LYS A 134 -4.81 7.10 13.13
C LYS A 134 -3.35 6.67 13.25
N LEU A 135 -3.11 5.39 13.49
CA LEU A 135 -1.75 4.85 13.52
C LEU A 135 -1.09 4.96 12.14
N PHE A 136 -1.77 4.52 11.07
CA PHE A 136 -1.23 4.60 9.71
C PHE A 136 -0.77 6.02 9.36
N LYS A 137 -1.60 7.02 9.64
CA LYS A 137 -1.27 8.43 9.41
C LYS A 137 -0.07 8.94 10.22
N ALA A 138 0.12 8.40 11.43
CA ALA A 138 1.15 8.81 12.38
C ALA A 138 2.48 8.04 12.21
N ILE A 139 2.56 7.07 11.30
CA ILE A 139 3.84 6.39 11.02
C ILE A 139 4.86 7.44 10.57
N GLU A 140 5.94 7.55 11.32
CA GLU A 140 7.08 8.39 10.97
C GLU A 140 7.90 7.70 9.88
N VAL A 141 8.05 8.40 8.74
CA VAL A 141 8.75 7.88 7.59
C VAL A 141 9.97 8.76 7.32
N PRO A 142 11.18 8.18 7.27
CA PRO A 142 12.38 8.89 6.82
C PRO A 142 12.36 8.99 5.29
N ILE A 143 12.40 10.20 4.75
CA ILE A 143 12.26 10.50 3.33
C ILE A 143 13.58 11.02 2.76
N PRO A 144 14.24 10.27 1.85
CA PRO A 144 15.38 10.75 1.11
C PRO A 144 14.97 11.74 0.00
N PRO A 145 15.95 12.47 -0.58
CA PRO A 145 15.76 13.16 -1.85
C PRO A 145 15.24 12.23 -2.96
N TYR A 146 14.48 12.75 -3.91
CA TYR A 146 13.79 11.94 -4.92
C TYR A 146 14.71 10.98 -5.71
N LYS A 147 15.91 11.43 -6.11
CA LYS A 147 16.90 10.57 -6.79
C LYS A 147 17.33 9.38 -5.93
N GLU A 148 17.40 9.59 -4.62
CA GLU A 148 17.78 8.55 -3.68
C GLU A 148 16.61 7.58 -3.42
N GLN A 149 15.36 8.05 -3.44
CA GLN A 149 14.18 7.17 -3.47
C GLN A 149 14.23 6.21 -4.68
N GLN A 150 14.52 6.75 -5.88
CA GLN A 150 14.68 5.93 -7.09
C GLN A 150 15.81 4.91 -6.97
N ARG A 151 16.97 5.32 -6.43
CA ARG A 151 18.12 4.43 -6.20
C ARG A 151 17.75 3.27 -5.28
N ILE A 152 17.02 3.55 -4.20
CA ILE A 152 16.54 2.54 -3.24
C ILE A 152 15.58 1.56 -3.93
N VAL A 153 14.57 2.07 -4.66
CA VAL A 153 13.62 1.21 -5.40
C VAL A 153 14.33 0.32 -6.40
N ASN A 154 15.27 0.86 -7.18
CA ASN A 154 16.05 0.10 -8.15
C ASN A 154 16.87 -1.00 -7.48
N ALA A 155 17.47 -0.73 -6.31
CA ALA A 155 18.21 -1.74 -5.57
C ALA A 155 17.29 -2.86 -5.05
N ILE A 156 16.10 -2.52 -4.56
CA ILE A 156 15.09 -3.49 -4.12
C ILE A 156 14.65 -4.37 -5.30
N ASN A 157 14.29 -3.77 -6.43
CA ASN A 157 13.84 -4.49 -7.62
C ASN A 157 14.92 -5.45 -8.15
N ARG A 158 16.18 -5.01 -8.21
CA ARG A 158 17.31 -5.88 -8.59
C ARG A 158 17.46 -7.08 -7.66
N ALA A 159 17.27 -6.88 -6.36
CA ALA A 159 17.36 -7.97 -5.39
C ALA A 159 16.23 -8.99 -5.60
N PHE A 160 14.99 -8.53 -5.83
CA PHE A 160 13.87 -9.43 -6.10
C PHE A 160 14.03 -10.18 -7.43
N GLN A 161 14.49 -9.52 -8.49
CA GLN A 161 14.79 -10.19 -9.76
C GLN A 161 15.79 -11.34 -9.61
N GLN A 162 16.82 -11.15 -8.78
CA GLN A 162 17.78 -12.23 -8.48
C GLN A 162 17.13 -13.37 -7.71
N LEU A 163 16.26 -13.07 -6.74
CA LEU A 163 15.52 -14.09 -6.00
C LEU A 163 14.59 -14.89 -6.91
N ASP A 164 13.86 -14.22 -7.81
CA ASP A 164 12.95 -14.87 -8.74
C ASP A 164 13.68 -15.87 -9.66
N ILE A 165 14.87 -15.47 -10.17
CA ILE A 165 15.74 -16.36 -10.97
C ILE A 165 16.14 -17.60 -10.16
N ILE A 166 16.52 -17.43 -8.89
CA ILE A 166 16.90 -18.54 -8.02
C ILE A 166 15.69 -19.46 -7.77
N THR A 167 14.53 -18.91 -7.44
CA THR A 167 13.33 -19.70 -7.14
C THR A 167 12.74 -20.39 -8.35
N GLY A 168 12.87 -19.83 -9.55
CA GLY A 168 12.42 -20.45 -10.80
C GLY A 168 13.39 -21.48 -11.37
N SER A 169 14.61 -21.56 -10.81
CA SER A 169 15.62 -22.56 -11.16
C SER A 169 15.56 -23.81 -10.25
N LEU A 170 14.65 -23.82 -9.27
CA LEU A 170 14.34 -24.94 -8.36
C LEU A 170 13.06 -25.65 -8.83
#